data_AF-A0A922W2E8-F1
#
_entry.id   AF-A0A922W2E8-F1
#
_cell.length_a   1.000
_cell.length_b   1.000
_cell.length_c   1.000
_cell.angle_alpha   90.00
_cell.angle_beta   90.00
_cell.angle_gamma   90.00
#
_symmetry.space_group_name_H-M   'P 1'
#
loop_
_entity.id
_entity.type
_entity.pdbx_description
1 polymer ?
#
loop_
_entity_poly.entity_id
_entity_poly.type
_entity_poly.pdbx_seq_one_letter_code
_entity_poly.pdbx_strand_id
1 'polypeptide(L)'
;MESEEFAMTNQPDPREALDAIANARQAVPGEMKYPFSYDIAYGLCCGLLVAGQGLPTPWSALVLVVSIVGLVGLIHWWKQKYGWWVSGYSPKRARWAAIGLAVVLIGLMGLSLWGKTAGIAWTPLATGAAGFVAAIVGGRIWMAVWKRELAETAG
;
A
#
# COMPACT_ATOMS: atom_id res chain seq x y z
N MET A 1 -12.22 54.56 13.26
CA MET A 1 -10.97 53.96 12.75
C MET A 1 -10.39 53.12 13.89
N GLU A 2 -11.01 52.03 14.32
CA GLU A 2 -11.49 50.86 13.55
C GLU A 2 -10.39 50.33 12.63
N SER A 3 -9.44 49.57 13.19
CA SER A 3 -8.58 48.68 12.42
C SER A 3 -7.91 47.57 13.24
N GLU A 4 -8.43 47.18 14.41
CA GLU A 4 -7.84 46.10 15.23
C GLU A 4 -8.73 44.83 15.31
N GLU A 5 -9.70 44.63 14.41
CA GLU A 5 -10.70 43.56 14.52
C GLU A 5 -10.71 42.53 13.37
N PHE A 6 -9.56 42.12 12.82
CA PHE A 6 -9.58 41.05 11.78
C PHE A 6 -8.42 40.05 11.85
N ALA A 7 -8.01 39.65 13.06
CA ALA A 7 -7.14 38.48 13.19
C ALA A 7 -7.32 37.73 14.52
N MET A 8 -8.56 37.55 15.01
CA MET A 8 -8.79 36.46 15.96
C MET A 8 -8.82 35.17 15.17
N THR A 9 -7.69 34.47 15.25
CA THR A 9 -7.48 33.10 14.81
C THR A 9 -8.71 32.26 15.13
N ASN A 10 -9.41 31.80 14.11
CA ASN A 10 -10.38 30.71 14.24
C ASN A 10 -9.59 29.42 14.49
N GLN A 11 -8.97 29.33 15.68
CA GLN A 11 -8.47 28.07 16.21
C GLN A 11 -9.71 27.24 16.47
N PRO A 12 -9.89 26.09 15.77
CA PRO A 12 -11.04 25.24 16.03
C PRO A 12 -11.09 24.96 17.53
N ASP A 13 -12.28 25.13 18.13
CA ASP A 13 -12.50 24.84 19.54
C ASP A 13 -11.88 23.46 19.82
N PRO A 14 -11.00 23.31 20.85
CA PRO A 14 -10.40 22.03 21.19
C PRO A 14 -11.42 20.89 21.25
N ARG A 15 -12.69 21.18 21.57
CA ARG A 15 -13.80 20.23 21.53
C ARG A 15 -14.20 19.82 20.11
N GLU A 16 -14.34 20.77 19.18
CA GLU A 16 -14.61 20.46 17.77
C GLU A 16 -13.47 19.68 17.12
N ALA A 17 -12.22 19.98 17.47
CA ALA A 17 -11.07 19.22 16.99
C ALA A 17 -11.07 17.77 17.55
N LEU A 18 -11.42 17.60 18.82
CA LEU A 18 -11.56 16.28 19.45
C LEU A 18 -12.76 15.50 18.90
N ASP A 19 -13.88 16.17 18.62
CA ASP A 19 -15.07 15.57 18.01
C ASP A 19 -14.81 15.20 16.55
N ALA A 20 -14.05 16.01 15.80
CA ALA A 20 -13.61 15.66 14.46
C ALA A 20 -12.68 14.43 14.48
N ILE A 21 -11.79 14.31 15.46
CA ILE A 21 -10.94 13.13 15.67
C ILE A 21 -11.78 11.92 16.10
N ALA A 22 -12.76 12.09 17.00
CA ALA A 22 -13.65 11.03 17.46
C ALA A 22 -14.55 10.52 16.33
N ASN A 23 -15.11 11.42 15.53
CA ASN A 23 -15.90 11.09 14.34
C ASN A 23 -15.03 10.45 13.25
N ALA A 24 -13.79 10.91 13.04
CA ALA A 24 -12.86 10.25 12.12
C ALA A 24 -12.48 8.83 12.59
N ARG A 25 -12.39 8.59 13.90
CA ARG A 25 -12.17 7.26 14.49
C ARG A 25 -13.39 6.34 14.32
N GLN A 26 -14.60 6.88 14.47
CA GLN A 26 -15.85 6.15 14.23
C GLN A 26 -16.16 5.92 12.75
N ALA A 27 -15.64 6.78 11.86
CA ALA A 27 -15.78 6.65 10.41
C ALA A 27 -14.86 5.60 9.78
N VAL A 28 -13.95 4.97 10.54
CA VAL A 28 -13.28 3.75 10.10
C VAL A 28 -14.33 2.64 10.09
N PRO A 29 -14.81 2.17 8.92
CA PRO A 29 -15.96 1.29 8.89
C PRO A 29 -15.64 0.01 9.66
N GLY A 30 -16.35 -0.19 10.77
CA GLY A 30 -16.49 -1.48 11.41
C GLY A 30 -16.85 -2.50 10.35
N GLU A 31 -16.06 -3.57 10.28
CA GLU A 31 -16.12 -4.59 9.22
C GLU A 31 -15.91 -4.09 7.78
N MET A 32 -14.82 -3.38 7.50
CA MET A 32 -14.29 -3.43 6.13
C MET A 32 -13.94 -4.89 5.77
N LYS A 33 -14.87 -5.57 5.08
CA LYS A 33 -14.63 -6.84 4.38
C LYS A 33 -13.63 -6.58 3.27
N TYR A 34 -12.35 -6.62 3.66
CA TYR A 34 -11.21 -6.50 2.77
C TYR A 34 -11.28 -7.65 1.75
N PRO A 35 -11.56 -7.35 0.46
CA PRO A 35 -11.88 -8.38 -0.49
C PRO A 35 -10.63 -9.14 -0.88
N PHE A 36 -10.65 -10.47 -0.72
CA PHE A 36 -9.51 -11.32 -1.09
C PHE A 36 -9.12 -11.20 -2.57
N SER A 37 -10.07 -10.85 -3.44
CA SER A 37 -9.79 -10.54 -4.85
C SER A 37 -8.85 -9.36 -5.04
N TYR A 38 -8.88 -8.36 -4.15
CA TYR A 38 -7.96 -7.23 -4.18
C TYR A 38 -6.53 -7.67 -3.83
N ASP A 39 -6.37 -8.54 -2.82
CA ASP A 39 -5.07 -9.12 -2.50
C ASP A 39 -4.49 -9.92 -3.65
N ILE A 40 -5.31 -10.74 -4.31
CA ILE A 40 -4.87 -11.51 -5.47
C ILE A 40 -4.43 -10.56 -6.58
N ALA A 41 -5.23 -9.54 -6.91
CA ALA A 41 -4.89 -8.61 -7.98
C ALA A 41 -3.63 -7.78 -7.64
N TYR A 42 -3.50 -7.33 -6.39
CA TYR A 42 -2.32 -6.61 -5.91
C TYR A 42 -1.08 -7.51 -5.95
N GLY A 43 -1.20 -8.73 -5.42
CA GLY A 43 -0.17 -9.75 -5.48
C GLY A 43 0.25 -10.04 -6.91
N LEU A 44 -0.69 -10.17 -7.85
CA LEU A 44 -0.38 -10.41 -9.26
C LEU A 44 0.43 -9.25 -9.84
N CYS A 45 0.03 -8.01 -9.57
CA CYS A 45 0.79 -6.86 -10.06
C CYS A 45 2.21 -6.81 -9.48
N CYS A 46 2.37 -7.08 -8.18
CA CYS A 46 3.70 -7.13 -7.55
C CYS A 46 4.54 -8.31 -8.04
N GLY A 47 3.94 -9.50 -8.19
CA GLY A 47 4.62 -10.68 -8.72
C GLY A 47 5.06 -10.50 -10.17
N LEU A 48 4.21 -9.90 -11.02
CA LEU A 48 4.56 -9.53 -12.39
C LEU A 48 5.68 -8.50 -12.42
N LEU A 49 5.63 -7.47 -11.56
CA LEU A 49 6.68 -6.46 -11.46
C LEU A 49 8.03 -7.09 -11.13
N VAL A 50 8.05 -8.05 -10.20
CA VAL A 50 9.27 -8.79 -9.82
C VAL A 50 9.75 -9.70 -10.95
N ALA A 51 8.86 -10.54 -11.50
CA ALA A 51 9.18 -11.47 -12.58
C ALA A 51 9.69 -10.75 -13.83
N GLY A 52 9.09 -9.61 -14.16
CA GLY A 52 9.40 -8.80 -15.33
C GLY A 52 10.87 -8.42 -15.43
N GLN A 53 11.56 -8.28 -14.29
CA GLN A 53 12.97 -7.95 -14.25
C GLN A 53 13.88 -9.04 -14.82
N GLY A 54 13.48 -10.31 -14.69
CA GLY A 54 14.24 -11.43 -15.21
C GLY A 54 13.97 -11.75 -16.69
N LEU A 55 13.00 -11.09 -17.33
CA LEU A 55 12.65 -11.34 -18.72
C LEU A 55 13.59 -10.63 -19.72
N PRO A 56 13.74 -11.17 -20.95
CA PRO A 56 14.38 -10.44 -22.04
C PRO A 56 13.49 -9.30 -22.55
N THR A 57 14.10 -8.27 -23.14
CA THR A 57 13.39 -7.20 -23.87
C THR A 57 12.85 -7.78 -25.18
N PRO A 58 11.59 -7.50 -25.58
CA PRO A 58 10.67 -6.48 -25.08
C PRO A 58 9.73 -6.92 -23.95
N TRP A 59 9.72 -8.19 -23.58
CA TRP A 59 8.75 -8.75 -22.62
C TRP A 59 8.85 -8.11 -21.24
N SER A 60 10.07 -7.81 -20.77
CA SER A 60 10.28 -7.08 -19.50
C SER A 60 9.56 -5.72 -19.47
N ALA A 61 9.62 -4.96 -20.57
CA ALA A 61 8.98 -3.65 -20.67
C ALA A 61 7.45 -3.76 -20.71
N LEU A 62 6.92 -4.74 -21.45
CA LEU A 62 5.48 -5.01 -21.50
C LEU A 62 4.93 -5.39 -20.13
N VAL A 63 5.61 -6.31 -19.44
CA VAL A 63 5.21 -6.74 -18.09
C VAL A 63 5.29 -5.59 -17.08
N LEU A 64 6.31 -4.74 -17.17
CA LEU A 64 6.41 -3.53 -16.35
C LEU A 64 5.21 -2.60 -16.57
N VAL A 65 4.87 -2.29 -17.82
CA VAL A 65 3.72 -1.43 -18.16
C VAL A 65 2.42 -2.04 -17.61
N VAL A 66 2.19 -3.34 -17.84
CA VAL A 66 1.01 -4.05 -17.32
C VAL A 66 0.94 -3.99 -15.80
N SER A 67 2.06 -4.19 -15.12
CA SER A 67 2.14 -4.16 -13.65
C SER A 67 1.81 -2.78 -13.10
N ILE A 68 2.37 -1.72 -13.69
CA ILE A 68 2.11 -0.33 -13.28
C ILE A 68 0.65 0.04 -13.53
N VAL A 69 0.13 -0.25 -14.73
CA VAL A 69 -1.29 0.02 -15.07
C VAL A 69 -2.22 -0.74 -14.13
N GLY A 70 -1.92 -1.99 -13.81
CA GLY A 70 -2.66 -2.79 -12.83
C GLY A 70 -2.67 -2.14 -11.45
N LEU A 71 -1.50 -1.73 -10.92
CA LEU A 71 -1.41 -1.04 -9.63
C LEU A 71 -2.19 0.27 -9.61
N VAL A 72 -2.03 1.11 -10.64
CA VAL A 72 -2.77 2.38 -10.75
C VAL A 72 -4.27 2.12 -10.82
N GLY A 73 -4.70 1.12 -11.58
CA GLY A 73 -6.10 0.69 -11.65
C GLY A 73 -6.64 0.23 -10.30
N LEU A 74 -5.86 -0.52 -9.51
CA LEU A 74 -6.22 -0.94 -8.16
C LEU A 74 -6.39 0.25 -7.22
N ILE A 75 -5.45 1.21 -7.25
CA ILE A 75 -5.52 2.43 -6.44
C ILE A 75 -6.79 3.22 -6.81
N HIS A 76 -7.08 3.34 -8.11
CA HIS A 76 -8.26 4.06 -8.59
C HIS A 76 -9.56 3.36 -8.16
N TRP A 77 -9.64 2.04 -8.36
CA TRP A 77 -10.77 1.22 -7.93
C TRP A 77 -11.00 1.31 -6.42
N TRP A 78 -9.93 1.26 -5.62
CA TRP A 78 -10.01 1.41 -4.18
C TRP A 78 -10.58 2.78 -3.78
N LYS A 79 -10.04 3.85 -4.36
CA LYS A 79 -10.52 5.21 -4.13
C LYS A 79 -11.99 5.38 -4.53
N GLN A 80 -12.40 4.82 -5.66
CA GLN A 80 -13.80 4.86 -6.11
C GLN A 80 -14.73 4.09 -5.17
N LYS A 81 -14.31 2.91 -4.70
CA LYS A 81 -15.17 2.02 -3.90
C LYS A 81 -15.27 2.44 -2.44
N TYR A 82 -14.16 2.90 -1.85
CA TYR A 82 -14.08 3.19 -0.42
C TYR A 82 -14.02 4.69 -0.12
N GLY A 83 -13.83 5.56 -1.11
CA GLY A 83 -13.87 7.02 -0.96
C GLY A 83 -12.65 7.63 -0.26
N TRP A 84 -11.72 6.80 0.23
CA TRP A 84 -10.51 7.26 0.91
C TRP A 84 -9.29 6.44 0.49
N TRP A 85 -8.11 7.04 0.63
CA TRP A 85 -6.82 6.39 0.43
C TRP A 85 -5.96 6.64 1.66
N VAL A 86 -5.12 5.68 2.04
CA VAL A 86 -4.18 5.80 3.16
C VAL A 86 -3.02 6.73 2.77
N SER A 87 -3.30 7.99 2.45
CA SER A 87 -2.31 9.06 2.34
C SER A 87 -2.61 10.08 3.42
N GLY A 88 -1.93 9.96 4.56
CA GLY A 88 -2.01 10.94 5.66
C GLY A 88 -1.93 10.31 7.04
N TYR A 89 -2.47 9.11 7.23
CA TYR A 89 -2.53 8.42 8.53
C TYR A 89 -1.98 7.00 8.43
N SER A 90 -0.70 6.86 8.06
CA SER A 90 0.03 5.59 8.23
C SER A 90 0.60 5.58 9.65
N PRO A 91 0.10 4.71 10.55
CA PRO A 91 0.61 4.56 11.91
C PRO A 91 2.11 4.21 11.90
N LYS A 92 2.82 4.61 12.95
CA LYS A 92 4.29 4.57 12.99
C LYS A 92 4.82 3.15 12.82
N ARG A 93 4.12 2.10 13.30
CA ARG A 93 4.57 0.71 13.17
C ARG A 93 4.15 0.07 11.85
N ALA A 94 2.96 0.39 11.33
CA ALA A 94 2.51 -0.08 10.02
C ALA A 94 3.46 0.35 8.88
N ARG A 95 4.10 1.52 8.99
CA ARG A 95 5.14 1.96 8.05
C ARG A 95 6.32 0.97 7.96
N TRP A 96 6.71 0.34 9.06
CA TRP A 96 7.79 -0.65 9.05
C TRP A 96 7.40 -1.94 8.34
N ALA A 97 6.14 -2.36 8.41
CA ALA A 97 5.66 -3.49 7.62
C ALA A 97 5.71 -3.18 6.11
N ALA A 98 5.34 -1.96 5.71
CA ALA A 98 5.44 -1.51 4.31
C ALA A 98 6.90 -1.43 3.83
N ILE A 99 7.80 -0.89 4.67
CA ILE A 99 9.24 -0.85 4.37
C ILE A 99 9.80 -2.27 4.24
N GLY A 100 9.46 -3.17 5.17
CA GLY A 100 9.87 -4.58 5.11
C GLY A 100 9.42 -5.25 3.81
N LEU A 101 8.17 -5.05 3.41
CA LEU A 101 7.66 -5.55 2.13
C LEU A 101 8.43 -4.95 0.94
N ALA A 102 8.68 -3.64 0.95
CA ALA A 102 9.44 -2.99 -0.12
C ALA A 102 10.86 -3.57 -0.24
N VAL A 103 11.56 -3.78 0.88
CA VAL A 103 12.88 -4.40 0.90
C VAL A 103 12.85 -5.82 0.33
N VAL A 104 11.83 -6.61 0.70
CA VAL A 104 11.65 -7.98 0.14
C VAL A 104 11.44 -7.94 -1.36
N LEU A 105 10.55 -7.08 -1.86
CA LEU A 105 10.28 -6.98 -3.30
C LEU A 105 11.52 -6.51 -4.07
N ILE A 106 12.25 -5.52 -3.57
CA ILE A 106 13.51 -5.05 -4.17
C ILE A 106 14.56 -6.18 -4.19
N GLY A 107 14.68 -6.94 -3.10
CA GLY A 107 15.59 -8.09 -3.02
C GLY A 107 15.25 -9.16 -4.07
N LEU A 108 13.96 -9.47 -4.24
CA LEU A 108 13.49 -10.42 -5.24
C LEU A 108 13.69 -9.91 -6.68
N MET A 109 13.52 -8.60 -6.92
CA MET A 109 13.85 -7.99 -8.21
C MET A 109 15.34 -8.14 -8.53
N GLY A 110 16.21 -7.89 -7.55
CA GLY A 110 17.66 -8.10 -7.67
C GLY A 110 18.00 -9.57 -7.96
N LEU A 111 17.38 -10.51 -7.25
CA LEU A 111 17.56 -11.95 -7.50
C LEU A 111 17.09 -12.36 -8.89
N SER A 112 15.99 -11.77 -9.37
CA SER A 112 15.46 -12.00 -10.72
C SER A 112 16.41 -11.52 -11.81
N LEU A 113 17.04 -10.35 -11.60
CA LEU A 113 18.08 -9.82 -12.51
C LEU A 113 19.32 -10.70 -12.50
N TRP A 114 19.77 -11.12 -11.32
CA TRP A 114 20.92 -12.01 -11.20
C TRP A 114 20.67 -13.35 -11.89
N GLY A 115 19.50 -13.97 -11.68
CA GLY A 115 19.16 -15.25 -12.34
C GLY A 115 19.13 -15.14 -13.85
N LYS A 116 18.66 -14.00 -14.38
CA LYS A 116 18.77 -13.68 -15.81
C LYS A 116 20.23 -13.65 -16.27
N THR A 117 21.13 -12.99 -15.54
CA THR A 117 22.56 -12.96 -15.88
C THR A 117 23.25 -14.32 -15.73
N ALA A 118 22.75 -15.17 -14.84
CA ALA A 118 23.23 -16.53 -14.62
C ALA A 118 22.65 -17.55 -15.63
N GLY A 119 21.74 -17.13 -16.53
CA GLY A 119 21.10 -18.01 -17.53
C GLY A 119 20.05 -18.97 -16.95
N ILE A 120 19.56 -18.72 -15.73
CA ILE A 120 18.58 -19.60 -15.07
C ILE A 120 17.17 -19.19 -15.50
N ALA A 121 16.61 -19.94 -16.45
CA ALA A 121 15.35 -19.58 -17.11
C ALA A 121 14.12 -19.54 -16.19
N TRP A 122 14.12 -20.29 -15.07
CA TRP A 122 12.97 -20.35 -14.15
C TRP A 122 13.01 -19.28 -13.04
N THR A 123 14.13 -18.56 -12.87
CA THR A 123 14.25 -17.54 -11.81
C THR A 123 13.14 -16.49 -11.86
N PRO A 124 12.75 -15.91 -13.01
CA PRO A 124 11.69 -14.91 -13.07
C PRO A 124 10.36 -15.44 -12.54
N LEU A 125 10.05 -16.72 -12.81
CA LEU A 125 8.81 -17.34 -12.36
C LEU A 125 8.83 -17.55 -10.84
N ALA A 126 9.95 -18.03 -10.29
CA ALA A 126 10.07 -18.27 -8.85
C ALA A 126 10.10 -16.97 -8.04
N THR A 127 10.85 -15.96 -8.48
CA THR A 127 10.89 -14.64 -7.81
C THR A 127 9.55 -13.94 -7.93
N GLY A 128 8.87 -14.05 -9.07
CA GLY A 128 7.50 -13.55 -9.26
C GLY A 128 6.48 -14.21 -8.33
N ALA A 129 6.50 -15.54 -8.24
CA ALA A 129 5.64 -16.28 -7.32
C ALA A 129 5.92 -15.92 -5.85
N ALA A 130 7.19 -15.79 -5.48
CA ALA A 130 7.58 -15.32 -4.15
C ALA A 130 7.11 -13.88 -3.90
N GLY A 131 7.24 -12.99 -4.88
CA GLY A 131 6.76 -11.60 -4.81
C GLY A 131 5.25 -11.50 -4.66
N PHE A 132 4.50 -12.35 -5.37
CA PHE A 132 3.05 -12.48 -5.25
C PHE A 132 2.64 -12.84 -3.82
N VAL A 133 3.25 -13.91 -3.26
CA VAL A 133 2.95 -14.36 -1.90
C VAL A 133 3.37 -13.31 -0.87
N ALA A 134 4.55 -12.72 -1.04
CA ALA A 134 5.06 -11.67 -0.16
C ALA A 134 4.14 -10.44 -0.13
N ALA A 135 3.62 -10.02 -1.29
CA ALA A 135 2.70 -8.89 -1.39
C ALA A 135 1.37 -9.15 -0.65
N ILE A 136 0.79 -10.35 -0.79
CA ILE A 136 -0.43 -10.73 -0.07
C ILE A 136 -0.16 -10.77 1.44
N VAL A 137 0.88 -11.50 1.86
CA VAL A 137 1.21 -11.65 3.28
C VAL A 137 1.57 -10.30 3.90
N GLY A 138 2.39 -9.49 3.22
CA GLY A 138 2.78 -8.16 3.64
C GLY A 138 1.59 -7.21 3.77
N GLY A 139 0.65 -7.23 2.81
CA GLY A 139 -0.59 -6.47 2.89
C GLY A 139 -1.46 -6.88 4.08
N ARG A 140 -1.56 -8.18 4.37
CA ARG A 140 -2.29 -8.70 5.53
C ARG A 140 -1.64 -8.34 6.86
N ILE A 141 -0.31 -8.45 6.97
CA ILE A 141 0.44 -8.03 8.16
C ILE A 141 0.28 -6.52 8.36
N TRP A 142 0.40 -5.72 7.29
CA TRP A 142 0.21 -4.28 7.35
C TRP A 142 -1.19 -3.92 7.87
N MET A 143 -2.25 -4.55 7.33
CA MET A 143 -3.62 -4.35 7.80
C MET A 143 -3.81 -4.78 9.26
N ALA A 144 -3.18 -5.88 9.70
CA ALA A 144 -3.26 -6.36 11.07
C ALA A 144 -2.57 -5.40 12.05
N VAL A 145 -1.38 -4.91 11.70
CA VAL A 145 -0.64 -3.91 12.49
C VAL A 145 -1.41 -2.59 12.53
N TRP A 146 -1.95 -2.16 11.40
CA TRP A 146 -2.77 -0.95 11.29
C TRP A 146 -4.00 -1.02 12.21
N LYS A 147 -4.75 -2.12 12.17
CA LYS A 147 -5.92 -2.33 13.07
C LYS A 147 -5.53 -2.35 14.54
N ARG A 148 -4.39 -2.96 14.90
CA ARG A 148 -3.88 -2.98 16.27
C ARG A 148 -3.51 -1.58 16.76
N GLU A 149 -2.80 -0.80 15.96
CA GLU A 149 -2.45 0.57 16.32
C GLU A 149 -3.68 1.48 16.45
N LEU A 150 -4.71 1.30 15.61
CA LEU A 150 -5.97 2.03 15.77
C LEU A 150 -6.68 1.68 17.09
N ALA A 151 -6.68 0.41 17.49
CA ALA A 151 -7.26 -0.02 18.76
C ALA A 151 -6.47 0.52 19.97
N GLU A 152 -5.13 0.46 19.93
CA GLU A 152 -4.25 1.00 20.98
C GLU A 152 -4.41 2.52 21.17
N THR A 153 -4.68 3.26 20.09
CA THR A 153 -4.86 4.71 20.17
C THR A 153 -6.27 5.10 20.66
N ALA A 154 -7.25 4.20 20.58
CA ALA A 154 -8.65 4.42 20.92
C ALA A 154 -9.05 4.05 22.36
N GLY A 155 -8.26 3.20 23.03
CA GLY A 155 -8.36 2.95 24.48
C GLY A 155 -7.53 3.94 25.29
#